data_AF-A0A4Q4TVS0-F1
#
_entry.id   AF-A0A4Q4TVS0-F1
#
_cell.length_a   1.000
_cell.length_b   1.000
_cell.length_c   1.000
_cell.angle_alpha   90.00
_cell.angle_beta   90.00
_cell.angle_gamma   90.00
#
_symmetry.space_group_name_H-M   'P 1'
#
loop_
_entity.id
_entity.type
_entity.pdbx_description
1 polymer ?
#
loop_
_entity_poly.entity_id
_entity_poly.type
_entity_poly.pdbx_seq_one_letter_code
_entity_poly.pdbx_strand_id
1 'polypeptide(L)'
;MDSQNSHIGVSDLTVPPPSEPPQPQKVLANPRSGIKYREYTEEDMENAARAIMEGMPLRRASVTFNVPRTTLAERMGNKRPRLPPRDPKDKRHVTRHNWTEADMEQAIEAVRAGTHVREAARRFGVPPSNLNSRTRGRQPKELRGEVSRLTLKQESLLADWATAQGALGFPPTKDEVFDLAERVMLKSGTDKKLGRQWVTHWMRRWPNVEVLEWKSRQELEARKAEKNATPLFNTSELEVVGVSEQTHLH
;
A
#
# COMPACT_ATOMS: atom_id res chain seq x y z
N MET A 1 46.29 -9.19 -103.90
CA MET A 1 46.50 -8.49 -102.61
C MET A 1 45.15 -7.95 -102.22
N ASP A 2 44.66 -8.37 -101.05
CA ASP A 2 43.75 -7.63 -100.15
C ASP A 2 42.98 -8.63 -99.30
N SER A 3 43.57 -8.87 -98.12
CA SER A 3 43.00 -9.65 -97.02
C SER A 3 41.79 -8.90 -96.44
N GLN A 4 40.59 -9.43 -96.61
CA GLN A 4 39.46 -9.00 -95.79
C GLN A 4 39.54 -9.70 -94.43
N ASN A 5 40.13 -8.99 -93.48
CA ASN A 5 40.17 -9.37 -92.08
C ASN A 5 38.83 -8.98 -91.43
N SER A 6 38.01 -9.96 -91.06
CA SER A 6 36.77 -9.76 -90.32
C SER A 6 37.08 -9.26 -88.91
N HIS A 7 36.99 -7.96 -88.69
CA HIS A 7 37.12 -7.32 -87.39
C HIS A 7 35.83 -7.56 -86.59
N ILE A 8 35.79 -8.64 -85.81
CA ILE A 8 34.77 -8.84 -84.79
C ILE A 8 35.08 -7.84 -83.68
N GLY A 9 34.31 -6.75 -83.64
CA GLY A 9 34.34 -5.78 -82.54
C GLY A 9 33.92 -6.47 -81.25
N VAL A 10 34.86 -6.68 -80.34
CA VAL A 10 34.60 -6.92 -78.92
C VAL A 10 34.06 -5.63 -78.33
N SER A 11 32.75 -5.45 -78.42
CA SER A 11 32.06 -4.27 -77.90
C SER A 11 30.71 -4.67 -77.33
N ASP A 12 30.69 -5.69 -76.45
CA ASP A 12 29.62 -5.82 -75.47
C ASP A 12 30.05 -6.70 -74.29
N LEU A 13 30.90 -6.14 -73.43
CA LEU A 13 31.00 -6.60 -72.04
C LEU A 13 30.57 -5.43 -71.17
N THR A 14 29.25 -5.18 -71.14
CA THR A 14 28.68 -4.38 -70.07
C THR A 14 28.96 -5.13 -68.76
N VAL A 15 29.90 -4.61 -67.97
CA VAL A 15 30.14 -5.08 -66.61
C VAL A 15 28.83 -4.85 -65.86
N PRO A 16 28.18 -5.89 -65.30
CA PRO A 16 27.00 -5.67 -64.47
C PRO A 16 27.38 -4.72 -63.32
N PRO A 17 26.53 -3.75 -62.97
CA PRO A 17 26.81 -2.84 -61.87
C PRO A 17 27.11 -3.66 -60.61
N PRO A 18 28.05 -3.22 -59.75
CA PRO A 18 28.38 -3.93 -58.52
C PRO A 18 27.09 -4.17 -57.75
N SER A 19 26.80 -5.43 -57.45
CA SER A 19 25.63 -5.83 -56.69
C SER A 19 25.50 -4.93 -55.46
N GLU A 20 24.43 -4.12 -55.42
CA GLU A 20 24.06 -3.35 -54.25
C GLU A 20 24.16 -4.28 -53.02
N PRO A 21 24.81 -3.84 -51.92
CA PRO A 21 24.85 -4.63 -50.71
C PRO A 21 23.41 -5.02 -50.35
N PRO A 22 23.16 -6.29 -49.97
CA PRO A 22 21.80 -6.79 -49.76
C PRO A 22 21.08 -5.88 -48.78
N GLN A 23 20.03 -5.21 -49.27
CA GLN A 23 19.16 -4.35 -48.46
C GLN A 23 18.68 -5.16 -47.24
N PRO A 24 18.74 -4.61 -46.01
CA PRO A 24 18.40 -5.33 -44.80
C PRO A 24 16.95 -5.84 -44.87
N GLN A 25 16.79 -7.16 -44.94
CA GLN A 25 15.48 -7.79 -45.06
C GLN A 25 14.70 -7.61 -43.75
N LYS A 26 13.52 -7.00 -43.83
CA LYS A 26 12.61 -6.87 -42.68
C LYS A 26 12.14 -8.26 -42.25
N VAL A 27 12.38 -8.61 -40.99
CA VAL A 27 11.97 -9.91 -40.46
C VAL A 27 10.49 -9.84 -40.06
N LEU A 28 9.64 -10.61 -40.75
CA LEU A 28 8.25 -10.80 -40.36
C LEU A 28 8.20 -11.57 -39.05
N ALA A 29 7.80 -10.90 -37.96
CA ALA A 29 7.52 -11.58 -36.71
C ALA A 29 6.34 -12.54 -36.90
N ASN A 30 6.55 -13.81 -36.56
CA ASN A 30 5.54 -14.86 -36.69
C ASN A 30 4.27 -14.47 -35.90
N PRO A 31 3.11 -14.26 -36.55
CA PRO A 31 1.95 -13.68 -35.89
C PRO A 31 1.33 -14.70 -34.92
N ARG A 32 1.55 -14.52 -33.62
CA ARG A 32 0.56 -15.01 -32.64
C ARG A 32 -0.69 -14.16 -32.83
N SER A 33 -1.81 -14.84 -33.08
CA SER A 33 -3.12 -14.30 -33.46
C SER A 33 -3.47 -12.95 -32.81
N GLY A 34 -3.87 -11.98 -33.65
CA GLY A 34 -4.57 -10.76 -33.25
C GLY A 34 -3.71 -9.54 -32.88
N ILE A 35 -2.38 -9.66 -32.81
CA ILE A 35 -1.48 -8.53 -32.49
C ILE A 35 -0.66 -8.15 -33.72
N LYS A 36 -0.89 -6.95 -34.27
CA LYS A 36 -0.04 -6.37 -35.33
C LYS A 36 1.34 -6.07 -34.73
N TYR A 37 2.29 -7.00 -34.82
CA TYR A 37 3.67 -6.72 -34.45
C TYR A 37 4.28 -5.70 -35.41
N ARG A 38 5.11 -4.82 -34.85
CA ARG A 38 5.91 -3.85 -35.60
C ARG A 38 6.95 -4.59 -36.44
N GLU A 39 7.05 -4.25 -37.72
CA GLU A 39 8.17 -4.68 -38.57
C GLU A 39 9.47 -4.13 -37.99
N TYR A 40 10.48 -4.99 -37.86
CA TYR A 40 11.83 -4.62 -37.42
C TYR A 40 12.87 -5.26 -38.33
N THR A 41 14.02 -4.60 -38.47
CA THR A 41 15.18 -5.13 -39.21
C THR A 41 16.18 -5.78 -38.24
N GLU A 42 17.11 -6.59 -38.76
CA GLU A 42 18.21 -7.12 -37.94
C GLU A 42 19.09 -5.98 -37.39
N GLU A 43 19.25 -4.89 -38.16
CA GLU A 43 19.97 -3.69 -37.71
C GLU A 43 19.28 -3.02 -36.51
N ASP A 44 17.95 -2.91 -36.52
CA ASP A 44 17.19 -2.42 -35.37
C ASP A 44 17.39 -3.32 -34.14
N MET A 45 17.51 -4.62 -34.35
CA MET A 45 17.78 -5.59 -33.28
C MET A 45 19.17 -5.41 -32.68
N GLU A 46 20.19 -5.20 -33.52
CA GLU A 46 21.56 -4.96 -33.08
C GLU A 46 21.71 -3.61 -32.37
N ASN A 47 21.10 -2.56 -32.92
CA ASN A 47 21.10 -1.22 -32.32
C ASN A 47 20.40 -1.24 -30.95
N ALA A 48 19.27 -1.95 -30.84
CA ALA A 48 18.59 -2.15 -29.57
C ALA A 48 19.42 -2.95 -28.55
N ALA A 49 20.10 -4.02 -29.00
CA ALA A 49 20.98 -4.83 -28.15
C ALA A 49 22.16 -4.02 -27.63
N ARG A 50 22.82 -3.23 -28.50
CA ARG A 50 23.92 -2.34 -28.14
C ARG A 50 23.50 -1.30 -27.11
N ALA A 51 22.38 -0.62 -27.34
CA ALA A 51 21.84 0.37 -26.39
C ALA A 51 21.52 -0.25 -25.02
N ILE A 52 21.04 -1.49 -24.98
CA ILE A 52 20.80 -2.20 -23.71
C ILE A 52 22.10 -2.52 -22.99
N MET A 53 23.15 -2.92 -23.71
CA MET A 53 24.48 -3.14 -23.13
C MET A 53 25.09 -1.85 -22.58
N GLU A 54 24.83 -0.71 -23.24
CA GLU A 54 25.20 0.63 -22.77
C GLU A 54 24.37 1.11 -21.56
N GLY A 55 23.35 0.34 -21.14
CA GLY A 55 22.56 0.61 -19.94
C GLY A 55 21.13 1.12 -20.20
N MET A 56 20.68 1.19 -21.44
CA MET A 56 19.28 1.52 -21.75
C MET A 56 18.33 0.41 -21.26
N PRO A 57 17.22 0.75 -20.57
CA PRO A 57 16.28 -0.27 -20.15
C PRO A 57 15.60 -0.95 -21.34
N LEU A 58 15.50 -2.28 -21.29
CA LEU A 58 14.86 -3.14 -22.31
C LEU A 58 13.52 -2.59 -22.84
N ARG A 59 12.66 -2.08 -21.95
CA ARG A 59 11.37 -1.49 -22.34
C ARG A 59 11.53 -0.22 -23.17
N ARG A 60 12.53 0.61 -22.85
CA ARG A 60 12.83 1.85 -23.60
C ARG A 60 13.46 1.50 -24.94
N ALA A 61 14.42 0.58 -24.96
CA ALA A 61 15.03 0.07 -26.20
C ALA A 61 13.99 -0.50 -27.19
N SER A 62 13.04 -1.31 -26.70
CA SER A 62 11.93 -1.83 -27.52
C SER A 62 11.08 -0.74 -28.18
N VAL A 63 10.87 0.38 -27.49
CA VAL A 63 10.10 1.50 -28.03
C VAL A 63 10.95 2.34 -28.99
N THR A 64 12.20 2.62 -28.63
CA THR A 64 13.13 3.45 -29.41
C THR A 64 13.47 2.83 -30.76
N PHE A 65 13.81 1.54 -30.77
CA PHE A 65 14.25 0.82 -31.96
C PHE A 65 13.13 -0.04 -32.58
N ASN A 66 11.90 0.14 -32.11
CA ASN A 66 10.72 -0.51 -32.67
C ASN A 66 10.73 -2.07 -32.63
N VAL A 67 11.69 -2.69 -31.93
CA VAL A 67 11.81 -4.15 -31.82
C VAL A 67 10.94 -4.68 -30.68
N PRO A 68 10.18 -5.77 -30.86
CA PRO A 68 9.38 -6.37 -29.80
C PRO A 68 10.22 -6.74 -28.58
N ARG A 69 9.68 -6.40 -27.40
CA ARG A 69 10.35 -6.60 -26.11
C ARG A 69 10.67 -8.07 -25.83
N THR A 70 9.82 -8.99 -26.29
CA THR A 70 10.01 -10.44 -26.15
C THR A 70 11.18 -10.92 -27.01
N THR A 71 11.23 -10.50 -28.27
CA THR A 71 12.32 -10.80 -29.21
C THR A 71 13.67 -10.30 -28.67
N LEU A 72 13.73 -9.06 -28.18
CA LEU A 72 14.95 -8.54 -27.56
C LEU A 72 15.34 -9.29 -26.28
N ALA A 73 14.36 -9.71 -25.48
CA ALA A 73 14.61 -10.49 -24.27
C ALA A 73 15.14 -11.89 -24.59
N GLU A 74 14.59 -12.56 -25.60
CA GLU A 74 15.03 -13.87 -26.08
C GLU A 74 16.45 -13.80 -26.66
N ARG A 75 16.73 -12.81 -27.51
CA ARG A 75 18.04 -12.59 -28.14
C ARG A 75 19.14 -12.31 -27.12
N MET A 76 18.84 -11.51 -26.09
CA MET A 76 19.82 -11.12 -25.06
C MET A 76 19.96 -12.18 -23.96
N GLY A 77 18.91 -12.95 -23.67
CA GLY A 77 18.90 -13.98 -22.63
C GLY A 77 19.55 -13.50 -21.32
N ASN A 78 20.55 -14.24 -20.85
CA ASN A 78 21.29 -13.94 -19.62
C ASN A 78 22.35 -12.83 -19.75
N LYS A 79 22.64 -12.35 -20.97
CA LYS A 79 23.66 -11.30 -21.24
C LYS A 79 23.18 -9.90 -20.87
N ARG A 80 21.94 -9.77 -20.40
CA ARG A 80 21.34 -8.49 -20.05
C ARG A 80 22.01 -7.91 -18.79
N PRO A 81 22.55 -6.68 -18.85
CA PRO A 81 23.07 -6.03 -17.65
C PRO A 81 21.95 -5.82 -16.63
N ARG A 82 22.24 -6.13 -15.37
CA ARG A 82 21.35 -5.77 -14.25
C ARG A 82 21.38 -4.26 -14.12
N LEU A 83 20.28 -3.61 -14.50
CA LEU A 83 20.15 -2.17 -14.34
C LEU A 83 20.27 -1.81 -12.86
N PRO A 84 20.91 -0.66 -12.54
CA PRO A 84 20.98 -0.20 -11.16
C PRO A 84 19.56 -0.04 -10.59
N PRO A 85 19.37 -0.25 -9.27
CA PRO A 85 18.13 0.07 -8.61
C PRO A 85 17.69 1.49 -8.98
N ARG A 86 16.42 1.66 -9.33
CA ARG A 86 15.85 2.96 -9.69
C ARG A 86 16.19 3.99 -8.61
N ASP A 87 16.76 5.12 -9.02
CA ASP A 87 17.14 6.19 -8.12
C ASP A 87 15.96 6.55 -7.19
N PRO A 88 16.18 6.67 -5.87
CA PRO A 88 15.12 7.06 -4.95
C PRO A 88 14.44 8.39 -5.33
N LYS A 89 15.16 9.29 -6.00
CA LYS A 89 14.67 10.58 -6.51
C LYS A 89 13.76 10.45 -7.73
N ASP A 90 13.91 9.37 -8.51
CA ASP A 90 13.05 9.04 -9.65
C ASP A 90 11.71 8.45 -9.21
N LYS A 91 11.53 8.09 -7.95
CA LYS A 91 10.20 7.79 -7.42
C LYS A 91 9.39 9.06 -7.60
N ARG A 92 8.34 8.99 -8.43
CA ARG A 92 7.38 10.10 -8.58
C ARG A 92 7.07 10.57 -7.18
N HIS A 93 7.40 11.83 -6.86
CA HIS A 93 6.95 12.43 -5.61
C HIS A 93 5.46 12.11 -5.53
N VAL A 94 5.07 11.31 -4.55
CA VAL A 94 3.67 11.23 -4.18
C VAL A 94 3.41 12.62 -3.66
N THR A 95 2.92 13.50 -4.54
CA THR A 95 2.43 14.81 -4.18
C THR A 95 1.30 14.51 -3.21
N ARG A 96 1.64 14.50 -1.92
CA ARG A 96 0.67 14.62 -0.84
C ARG A 96 0.07 15.99 -1.08
N HIS A 97 -0.94 16.04 -1.94
CA HIS A 97 -1.70 17.24 -2.19
C HIS A 97 -2.28 17.60 -0.83
N ASN A 98 -1.85 18.74 -0.30
CA ASN A 98 -2.34 19.28 0.94
C ASN A 98 -3.62 20.04 0.59
N TRP A 99 -4.73 19.30 0.46
CA TRP A 99 -6.04 19.87 0.22
C TRP A 99 -6.73 20.12 1.55
N THR A 100 -7.46 21.22 1.65
CA THR A 100 -8.30 21.54 2.80
C THR A 100 -9.69 20.91 2.65
N GLU A 101 -10.43 20.76 3.74
CA GLU A 101 -11.83 20.30 3.67
C GLU A 101 -12.71 21.26 2.85
N ALA A 102 -12.41 22.57 2.88
CA ALA A 102 -13.09 23.57 2.06
C ALA A 102 -12.91 23.32 0.55
N ASP A 103 -11.69 23.00 0.11
CA ASP A 103 -11.41 22.66 -1.29
C ASP A 103 -12.19 21.41 -1.73
N MET A 104 -12.34 20.45 -0.81
CA MET A 104 -13.10 19.23 -1.03
C MET A 104 -14.59 19.51 -1.17
N GLU A 105 -15.16 20.41 -0.35
CA GLU A 105 -16.56 20.82 -0.41
C GLU A 105 -16.89 21.54 -1.72
N GLN A 106 -16.06 22.51 -2.12
CA GLN A 106 -16.21 23.21 -3.41
C GLN A 106 -16.14 22.24 -4.59
N ALA A 107 -15.23 21.26 -4.52
CA ALA A 107 -15.13 20.23 -5.54
C ALA A 107 -16.36 19.32 -5.59
N ILE A 108 -16.97 18.98 -4.44
CA ILE A 108 -18.22 18.20 -4.39
C ILE A 108 -19.37 18.99 -5.01
N GLU A 109 -19.49 20.28 -4.69
CA GLU A 109 -20.52 21.16 -5.25
C GLU A 109 -20.39 21.28 -6.76
N ALA A 110 -19.18 21.46 -7.28
CA ALA A 110 -18.94 21.47 -8.72
C ALA A 110 -19.36 20.16 -9.40
N VAL A 111 -19.11 19.01 -8.76
CA VAL A 111 -19.56 17.71 -9.30
C VAL A 111 -21.08 17.60 -9.26
N ARG A 112 -21.74 18.10 -8.20
CA ARG A 112 -23.21 18.15 -8.12
C ARG A 112 -23.81 19.08 -9.17
N ALA A 113 -23.12 20.17 -9.53
CA ALA A 113 -23.48 21.06 -10.62
C ALA A 113 -23.27 20.46 -12.02
N GLY A 114 -22.75 19.23 -12.12
CA GLY A 114 -22.62 18.49 -13.37
C GLY A 114 -21.20 18.42 -13.95
N THR A 115 -20.20 18.99 -13.29
CA THR A 115 -18.81 18.86 -13.77
C THR A 115 -18.26 17.46 -13.54
N HIS A 116 -17.39 16.99 -14.44
CA HIS A 116 -16.76 15.69 -14.27
C HIS A 116 -15.79 15.67 -13.07
N VAL A 117 -15.82 14.59 -12.29
CA VAL A 117 -14.99 14.40 -11.08
C VAL A 117 -13.51 14.71 -11.31
N ARG A 118 -12.94 14.31 -12.45
CA ARG A 118 -11.52 14.55 -12.76
C ARG A 118 -11.22 16.01 -13.06
N GLU A 119 -12.18 16.73 -13.60
CA GLU A 119 -12.07 18.15 -13.92
C GLU A 119 -12.22 19.00 -12.66
N ALA A 120 -13.24 18.73 -11.85
CA ALA A 120 -13.41 19.32 -10.52
C ALA A 120 -12.18 19.07 -9.64
N ALA A 121 -11.68 17.83 -9.59
CA ALA A 121 -10.47 17.48 -8.85
C ALA A 121 -9.25 18.31 -9.25
N ARG A 122 -9.08 18.57 -10.56
CA ARG A 122 -7.98 19.39 -11.06
C ARG A 122 -8.17 20.86 -10.72
N ARG A 123 -9.40 21.37 -10.85
CA ARG A 123 -9.75 22.78 -10.60
C ARG A 123 -9.52 23.17 -9.15
N PHE A 124 -9.88 22.30 -8.21
CA PHE A 124 -9.78 22.55 -6.77
C PHE A 124 -8.57 21.87 -6.11
N GLY A 125 -7.66 21.26 -6.88
CA GLY A 125 -6.44 20.65 -6.34
C GLY A 125 -6.66 19.45 -5.42
N VAL A 126 -7.83 18.81 -5.47
CA VAL A 126 -8.18 17.65 -4.64
C VAL A 126 -7.91 16.33 -5.36
N PRO A 127 -7.52 15.24 -4.65
CA PRO A 127 -7.34 13.95 -5.29
C PRO A 127 -8.66 13.40 -5.84
N PRO A 128 -8.73 12.99 -7.11
CA PRO A 128 -9.98 12.53 -7.74
C PRO A 128 -10.57 11.30 -7.05
N SER A 129 -9.73 10.43 -6.48
CA SER A 129 -10.18 9.28 -5.69
C SER A 129 -10.88 9.69 -4.39
N ASN A 130 -10.35 10.71 -3.68
CA ASN A 130 -10.99 11.24 -2.48
C ASN A 130 -12.31 11.93 -2.83
N LEU A 131 -12.32 12.78 -3.87
CA LEU A 131 -13.53 13.45 -4.34
C LEU A 131 -14.63 12.44 -4.72
N ASN A 132 -14.29 11.41 -5.51
CA ASN A 132 -15.24 10.35 -5.87
C ASN A 132 -15.77 9.58 -4.64
N SER A 133 -14.96 9.44 -3.60
CA SER A 133 -15.41 8.81 -2.36
C SER A 133 -16.38 9.73 -1.60
N ARG A 134 -16.11 11.04 -1.57
CA ARG A 134 -16.99 12.03 -0.93
C ARG A 134 -18.34 12.16 -1.63
N THR A 135 -18.35 12.16 -2.96
CA THR A 135 -19.61 12.22 -3.74
C THR A 135 -20.47 10.98 -3.51
N ARG A 136 -19.87 9.84 -3.18
CA ARG A 136 -20.54 8.60 -2.75
C ARG A 136 -20.97 8.58 -1.27
N GLY A 137 -20.89 9.70 -0.56
CA GLY A 137 -21.35 9.83 0.83
C GLY A 137 -20.31 9.53 1.90
N ARG A 138 -19.02 9.39 1.55
CA ARG A 138 -17.96 9.25 2.56
C ARG A 138 -17.82 10.57 3.32
N GLN A 139 -17.96 10.55 4.64
CA GLN A 139 -17.79 11.75 5.47
C GLN A 139 -16.31 12.18 5.61
N PRO A 140 -16.07 13.48 5.91
CA PRO A 140 -14.78 14.00 6.35
C PRO A 140 -14.17 13.19 7.49
N LYS A 141 -12.84 13.18 7.57
CA LYS A 141 -12.16 12.37 8.61
C LYS A 141 -12.46 12.90 10.01
N GLU A 142 -12.59 14.21 10.15
CA GLU A 142 -12.91 14.91 11.40
C GLU A 142 -14.37 14.69 11.82
N LEU A 143 -15.30 14.69 10.86
CA LEU A 143 -16.72 14.42 11.08
C LEU A 143 -17.05 12.94 11.26
N ARG A 144 -16.09 12.02 11.13
CA ARG A 144 -16.23 10.68 11.72
C ARG A 144 -16.02 10.79 13.23
N GLY A 145 -16.93 11.47 13.92
CA GLY A 145 -16.99 11.60 15.38
C GLY A 145 -17.12 10.27 16.14
N GLU A 146 -17.08 9.15 15.43
CA GLU A 146 -17.18 7.78 15.95
C GLU A 146 -16.10 6.87 15.34
N VAL A 147 -14.89 7.38 15.06
CA VAL A 147 -13.76 6.48 14.70
C VAL A 147 -13.30 5.64 15.89
N SER A 148 -13.66 6.06 17.11
CA SER A 148 -13.38 5.27 18.30
C SER A 148 -14.50 4.28 18.56
N ARG A 149 -14.12 3.06 18.89
CA ARG A 149 -15.03 1.94 19.19
C ARG A 149 -15.75 2.15 20.53
N LEU A 150 -15.22 3.05 21.34
CA LEU A 150 -15.86 3.59 22.53
C LEU A 150 -16.43 4.96 22.18
N THR A 151 -17.62 5.24 22.68
CA THR A 151 -18.26 6.55 22.57
C THR A 151 -17.41 7.60 23.27
N LEU A 152 -17.49 8.86 22.83
CA LEU A 152 -16.76 9.98 23.47
C LEU A 152 -17.03 10.07 24.99
N LYS A 153 -18.28 9.79 25.41
CA LYS A 153 -18.67 9.75 26.83
C LYS A 153 -17.95 8.63 27.61
N GLN A 154 -17.80 7.46 27.01
CA GLN A 154 -17.02 6.38 27.63
C GLN A 154 -15.55 6.77 27.72
N GLU A 155 -15.01 7.40 26.68
CA GLU A 155 -13.61 7.85 26.69
C GLU A 155 -13.33 8.95 27.70
N SER A 156 -14.26 9.88 27.92
CA SER A 156 -14.13 10.93 28.93
C SER A 156 -14.14 10.33 30.33
N LEU A 157 -15.01 9.35 30.61
CA LEU A 157 -15.01 8.65 31.89
C LEU A 157 -13.70 7.88 32.14
N LEU A 158 -13.11 7.29 31.10
CA LEU A 158 -11.79 6.68 31.20
C LEU A 158 -10.69 7.72 31.46
N ALA A 159 -10.80 8.91 30.88
CA ALA A 159 -9.88 10.01 31.11
C ALA A 159 -9.99 10.52 32.55
N ASP A 160 -11.20 10.75 33.06
CA ASP A 160 -11.46 11.17 34.43
C ASP A 160 -10.88 10.16 35.43
N TRP A 161 -11.10 8.86 35.19
CA TRP A 161 -10.51 7.79 36.00
C TRP A 161 -8.98 7.83 35.99
N ALA A 162 -8.36 7.99 34.81
CA ALA A 162 -6.92 8.01 34.68
C ALA A 162 -6.29 9.26 35.33
N THR A 163 -6.95 10.42 35.22
CA THR A 163 -6.57 11.65 35.92
C THR A 163 -6.66 11.47 37.44
N ALA A 164 -7.72 10.82 37.94
CA ALA A 164 -7.85 10.54 39.37
C ALA A 164 -6.74 9.61 39.89
N GLN A 165 -6.36 8.59 39.11
CA GLN A 165 -5.23 7.70 39.44
C GLN A 165 -3.89 8.46 39.48
N GLY A 166 -3.65 9.37 38.53
CA GLY A 166 -2.49 10.26 38.55
C GLY A 166 -2.47 11.18 39.79
N ALA A 167 -3.62 11.75 40.17
CA ALA A 167 -3.74 12.59 41.37
C ALA A 167 -3.47 11.82 42.68
N LEU A 168 -3.69 10.50 42.68
CA LEU A 168 -3.36 9.61 43.78
C LEU A 168 -1.89 9.16 43.79
N GLY A 169 -1.08 9.62 42.83
CA GLY A 169 0.34 9.26 42.68
C GLY A 169 0.58 7.92 41.99
N PHE A 170 -0.46 7.29 41.45
CA PHE A 170 -0.38 6.01 40.75
C PHE A 170 -0.92 6.17 39.32
N PRO A 171 -0.22 6.88 38.42
CA PRO A 171 -0.69 7.03 37.05
C PRO A 171 -0.89 5.65 36.40
N PRO A 172 -2.01 5.43 35.70
CA PRO A 172 -2.33 4.11 35.17
C PRO A 172 -1.40 3.77 33.99
N THR A 173 -1.14 2.48 33.80
CA THR A 173 -0.39 1.98 32.63
C THR A 173 -1.28 1.83 31.39
N LYS A 174 -0.68 1.86 30.20
CA LYS A 174 -1.42 1.64 28.93
C LYS A 174 -2.18 0.31 28.92
N ASP A 175 -1.63 -0.74 29.55
CA ASP A 175 -2.33 -2.03 29.69
C ASP A 175 -3.57 -1.92 30.59
N GLU A 176 -3.51 -1.17 31.70
CA GLU A 176 -4.65 -0.98 32.60
C GLU A 176 -5.76 -0.15 31.93
N VAL A 177 -5.39 0.89 31.19
CA VAL A 177 -6.32 1.68 30.37
C VAL A 177 -6.97 0.79 29.31
N PHE A 178 -6.20 -0.08 28.66
CA PHE A 178 -6.70 -1.02 27.66
C PHE A 178 -7.67 -2.06 28.27
N ASP A 179 -7.28 -2.69 29.38
CA ASP A 179 -8.09 -3.68 30.10
C ASP A 179 -9.41 -3.07 30.61
N LEU A 180 -9.39 -1.80 31.05
CA LEU A 180 -10.59 -1.08 31.44
C LEU A 180 -11.47 -0.77 30.23
N ALA A 181 -10.89 -0.30 29.13
CA ALA A 181 -11.59 0.00 27.89
C ALA A 181 -12.28 -1.24 27.30
N GLU A 182 -11.61 -2.39 27.32
CA GLU A 182 -12.18 -3.66 26.86
C GLU A 182 -13.35 -4.10 27.74
N ARG A 183 -13.25 -3.94 29.06
CA ARG A 183 -14.36 -4.21 29.99
C ARG A 183 -15.57 -3.30 29.75
N VAL A 184 -15.34 -2.01 29.47
CA VAL A 184 -16.42 -1.06 29.15
C VAL A 184 -17.11 -1.46 27.83
N MET A 185 -16.35 -1.89 26.83
CA MET A 185 -16.89 -2.39 25.56
C MET A 185 -17.73 -3.67 25.71
N LEU A 186 -17.26 -4.61 26.52
CA LEU A 186 -17.96 -5.87 26.76
C LEU A 186 -19.32 -5.63 27.42
N LYS A 187 -19.38 -4.69 28.38
CA LYS A 187 -20.63 -4.27 29.03
C LYS A 187 -21.59 -3.53 28.09
N SER A 188 -21.09 -2.82 27.07
CA SER A 188 -21.93 -2.15 26.07
C SER A 188 -22.45 -3.07 24.95
N GLY A 189 -22.19 -4.39 25.03
CA GLY A 189 -22.74 -5.36 24.07
C GLY A 189 -22.04 -5.40 22.70
N THR A 190 -20.87 -4.77 22.58
CA THR A 190 -20.09 -4.80 21.34
C THR A 190 -19.07 -5.93 21.37
N ASP A 191 -19.28 -6.99 20.59
CA ASP A 191 -18.44 -8.20 20.54
C ASP A 191 -17.07 -8.02 19.83
N LYS A 192 -16.74 -6.80 19.41
CA LYS A 192 -15.53 -6.58 18.62
C LYS A 192 -14.33 -6.32 19.55
N LYS A 193 -13.21 -7.04 19.39
CA LYS A 193 -11.95 -6.89 20.18
C LYS A 193 -11.23 -5.55 19.98
N LEU A 194 -10.85 -4.85 21.04
CA LEU A 194 -10.13 -3.57 20.96
C LEU A 194 -8.68 -3.80 20.50
N GLY A 195 -8.15 -2.93 19.64
CA GLY A 195 -6.75 -3.04 19.18
C GLY A 195 -5.82 -2.21 20.05
N ARG A 196 -4.57 -2.64 20.28
CA ARG A 196 -3.58 -1.90 21.10
C ARG A 196 -3.34 -0.45 20.63
N GLN A 197 -3.46 -0.19 19.32
CA GLN A 197 -3.35 1.16 18.74
C GLN A 197 -4.43 2.13 19.24
N TRP A 198 -5.55 1.61 19.77
CA TRP A 198 -6.61 2.45 20.33
C TRP A 198 -6.11 3.33 21.47
N VAL A 199 -5.28 2.80 22.38
CA VAL A 199 -4.75 3.59 23.52
C VAL A 199 -3.92 4.76 23.02
N THR A 200 -3.07 4.54 22.02
CA THR A 200 -2.27 5.60 21.37
C THR A 200 -3.16 6.70 20.78
N HIS A 201 -4.29 6.32 20.16
CA HIS A 201 -5.23 7.28 19.61
C HIS A 201 -6.05 7.99 20.70
N TRP A 202 -6.40 7.30 21.77
CA TRP A 202 -7.11 7.86 22.93
C TRP A 202 -6.23 8.90 23.67
N MET A 203 -4.95 8.61 23.90
CA MET A 203 -4.01 9.58 24.47
C MET A 203 -3.84 10.83 23.59
N ARG A 204 -3.90 10.68 22.26
CA ARG A 204 -3.91 11.84 21.35
C ARG A 204 -5.17 12.69 21.45
N ARG A 205 -6.31 12.10 21.82
CA ARG A 205 -7.57 12.81 22.07
C ARG A 205 -7.59 13.46 23.46
N TRP A 206 -6.90 12.86 24.43
CA TRP A 206 -6.81 13.31 25.82
C TRP A 206 -5.34 13.58 26.21
N PRO A 207 -4.71 14.64 25.67
CA PRO A 207 -3.29 14.91 25.87
C PRO A 207 -2.92 15.27 27.32
N ASN A 208 -3.90 15.65 28.14
CA ASN A 208 -3.68 16.09 29.51
C ASN A 208 -3.65 14.93 30.53
N VAL A 209 -3.84 13.69 30.07
CA VAL A 209 -3.86 12.52 30.95
C VAL A 209 -2.48 11.87 30.99
N GLU A 210 -1.90 11.77 32.18
CA GLU A 210 -0.64 11.07 32.40
C GLU A 210 -0.89 9.55 32.43
N VAL A 211 -0.33 8.83 31.46
CA VAL A 211 -0.44 7.38 31.35
C VAL A 211 0.93 6.78 31.09
N LEU A 212 1.33 5.84 31.96
CA LEU A 212 2.60 5.14 31.86
C LEU A 212 2.63 4.20 30.65
N GLU A 213 3.82 3.94 30.10
CA GLU A 213 4.01 3.04 28.95
C GLU A 213 3.50 1.61 29.19
N TRP A 214 3.42 0.83 28.10
CA TRP A 214 3.07 -0.59 28.17
C TRP A 214 4.00 -1.33 29.13
N LYS A 215 3.46 -2.24 29.94
CA LYS A 215 4.27 -3.10 30.82
C LYS A 215 5.20 -3.96 29.97
N SER A 216 6.37 -4.25 30.54
CA SER A 216 7.32 -5.11 29.86
C SER A 216 6.72 -6.51 29.68
N ARG A 217 7.16 -7.24 28.64
CA ARG A 217 6.70 -8.61 28.41
C ARG A 217 6.97 -9.53 29.61
N GLN A 218 8.12 -9.34 30.26
CA GLN A 218 8.51 -10.11 31.45
C GLN A 218 7.55 -9.88 32.62
N GLU A 219 7.12 -8.63 32.82
CA GLU A 219 6.16 -8.26 33.87
C GLU A 219 4.75 -8.81 33.60
N LEU A 220 4.32 -8.85 32.33
CA LEU A 220 3.07 -9.49 31.94
C LEU A 220 3.09 -11.01 32.16
N GLU A 221 4.21 -11.66 31.86
CA GLU A 221 4.41 -13.10 32.05
C GLU A 221 4.45 -13.46 33.55
N ALA A 222 5.13 -12.66 34.38
CA ALA A 222 5.15 -12.82 35.83
C ALA A 222 3.74 -12.71 36.46
N ARG A 223 2.96 -11.68 36.09
CA ARG A 223 1.58 -11.52 36.56
C ARG A 223 0.65 -12.64 36.11
N LYS A 224 0.86 -13.18 34.90
CA LYS A 224 0.11 -14.34 34.41
C LYS A 224 0.45 -15.60 35.21
N ALA A 225 1.72 -15.77 35.58
CA ALA A 225 2.14 -16.86 36.45
C ALA A 225 1.53 -16.73 37.85
N GLU A 226 1.53 -15.53 38.46
CA GLU A 226 0.90 -15.28 39.76
C GLU A 226 -0.61 -15.57 39.78
N LYS A 227 -1.34 -15.09 38.77
CA LYS A 227 -2.79 -15.39 38.63
C LYS A 227 -3.08 -16.87 38.47
N ASN A 228 -2.22 -17.60 37.76
CA ASN A 228 -2.34 -19.04 37.61
C ASN A 228 -1.90 -19.81 38.88
N ALA A 229 -1.05 -19.21 39.72
CA ALA A 229 -0.51 -19.79 40.93
C ALA A 229 -1.36 -19.52 42.19
N THR A 230 -2.46 -18.76 42.10
CA THR A 230 -3.36 -18.50 43.23
C THR A 230 -4.56 -19.46 43.17
N PRO A 231 -4.52 -20.63 43.83
CA PRO A 231 -5.74 -21.41 44.03
C PRO A 231 -6.64 -20.62 44.99
N LEU A 232 -7.86 -20.30 44.52
CA LEU A 232 -8.90 -19.72 45.36
C LEU A 232 -9.10 -20.64 46.57
N PHE A 233 -9.02 -20.03 47.76
CA PHE A 233 -9.35 -20.62 49.06
C PHE A 233 -10.50 -21.64 48.92
N ASN A 234 -10.21 -22.90 49.27
CA ASN A 234 -11.20 -23.95 49.31
C ASN A 234 -12.27 -23.60 50.36
N THR A 235 -13.47 -23.22 49.90
CA THR A 235 -14.65 -22.99 50.73
C THR A 235 -15.20 -24.33 51.22
N SER A 236 -14.51 -24.96 52.17
CA SER A 236 -15.04 -26.11 52.91
C SER A 236 -14.44 -26.20 54.31
N GLU A 237 -14.53 -25.11 55.08
CA GLU A 237 -14.35 -25.18 56.54
C GLU A 237 -15.09 -24.03 57.24
N LEU A 238 -16.42 -24.10 57.25
CA LEU A 238 -17.23 -23.36 58.22
C LEU A 238 -18.54 -24.14 58.43
N GLU A 239 -18.44 -25.33 59.03
CA GLU A 239 -19.62 -25.95 59.62
C GLU A 239 -19.94 -25.27 60.95
N VAL A 240 -21.14 -24.74 60.97
CA VAL A 240 -21.81 -23.97 62.00
C VAL A 240 -21.97 -24.83 63.26
N VAL A 241 -21.53 -24.30 64.40
CA VAL A 241 -21.85 -24.81 65.73
C VAL A 241 -23.38 -24.83 65.88
N GLY A 242 -23.97 -26.02 65.82
CA GLY A 242 -25.39 -26.24 66.08
C GLY A 242 -25.72 -26.02 67.54
N VAL A 243 -26.53 -25.00 67.82
CA VAL A 243 -27.18 -24.78 69.11
C VAL A 243 -28.37 -25.74 69.19
N SER A 244 -28.31 -26.71 70.10
CA SER A 244 -29.44 -27.59 70.44
C SER A 244 -30.46 -26.83 71.29
N GLU A 245 -31.57 -26.40 70.69
CA GLU A 245 -32.81 -26.15 71.41
C GLU A 245 -33.54 -27.47 71.62
N GLN A 246 -33.68 -27.88 72.87
CA GLN A 246 -34.56 -28.98 73.27
C GLN A 246 -35.86 -28.39 73.81
N THR A 247 -36.91 -28.56 73.03
CA THR A 247 -38.32 -28.31 73.38
C THR A 247 -38.83 -29.32 74.41
N HIS A 248 -39.58 -28.90 75.43
CA HIS A 248 -40.79 -29.64 75.80
C HIS A 248 -41.78 -28.77 76.61
N LEU A 249 -42.94 -28.51 75.98
CA LEU A 249 -44.20 -28.17 76.62
C LEU A 249 -44.74 -29.40 77.37
N HIS A 250 -45.22 -29.23 78.59
CA HIS A 250 -46.51 -29.70 79.13
C HIS A 250 -46.70 -29.10 80.52
#